data_AF-A0A444I3I2-F1
#
_entry.id   AF-A0A444I3I2-F1
#
_cell.length_a   1.000
_cell.length_b   1.000
_cell.length_c   1.000
_cell.angle_alpha   90.00
_cell.angle_beta   90.00
_cell.angle_gamma   90.00
#
_symmetry.space_group_name_H-M   'P 1'
#
loop_
_entity.id
_entity.type
_entity.pdbx_description
1 polymer ?
#
loop_
_entity_poly.entity_id
_entity_poly.type
_entity_poly.pdbx_seq_one_letter_code
_entity_poly.pdbx_strand_id
1 'polypeptide(L)'
;MGPIARIITIVAGLAGGTVFSQAPEFAQQYRQRIGGAIDELRVIVEDFNAQAAEHHLDRQQALNAYAQSSDDFLHDRGVSMRSTITRYETLLSQQLHLGTAAPVAKPFVLLGNADDVVFANTWRDFVPGVPVSFAGLVWGAIGFVGGWMVAALLGLGARRAVRTRRVHRQVR
;
A
#
# COMPACT_ATOMS: atom_id res chain seq x y z
N MET A 1 -25.20 -23.26 -18.47
CA MET A 1 -23.73 -23.48 -18.50
C MET A 1 -23.47 -24.93 -18.14
N GLY A 2 -22.51 -25.61 -18.77
CA GLY A 2 -22.13 -26.97 -18.34
C GLY A 2 -21.54 -26.96 -16.92
N PRO A 3 -21.60 -28.08 -16.18
CA PRO A 3 -21.17 -28.16 -14.77
C PRO A 3 -19.71 -27.75 -14.57
N ILE A 4 -18.82 -28.14 -15.49
CA ILE A 4 -17.39 -27.75 -15.47
C ILE A 4 -17.21 -26.24 -15.57
N ALA A 5 -17.93 -25.57 -16.48
CA ALA A 5 -17.84 -24.13 -16.63
C ALA A 5 -18.34 -23.38 -15.39
N ARG A 6 -19.36 -23.92 -14.71
CA ARG A 6 -19.86 -23.35 -13.45
C ARG A 6 -18.81 -23.46 -12.34
N ILE A 7 -18.17 -24.61 -12.21
CA ILE A 7 -17.08 -24.83 -11.24
C ILE A 7 -15.94 -23.84 -11.50
N ILE A 8 -15.49 -23.70 -12.76
CA ILE A 8 -14.42 -22.75 -13.13
C ILE A 8 -14.79 -21.32 -12.73
N THR A 9 -16.02 -20.87 -13.00
CA THR A 9 -16.44 -19.51 -12.64
C THR A 9 -16.50 -19.28 -11.14
N ILE A 10 -16.90 -20.30 -10.36
CA ILE A 10 -16.94 -20.20 -8.89
C ILE A 10 -15.51 -20.17 -8.33
N VAL A 11 -14.62 -21.05 -8.81
CA VAL A 11 -13.22 -21.09 -8.37
C VAL A 11 -12.51 -19.77 -8.72
N ALA A 12 -12.75 -19.22 -9.91
CA ALA A 12 -12.20 -17.92 -10.29
C ALA A 12 -12.73 -16.78 -9.41
N GLY A 13 -14.02 -16.81 -9.06
CA GLY A 13 -14.59 -15.89 -8.09
C GLY A 13 -13.93 -16.04 -6.72
N LEU A 14 -13.83 -17.26 -6.17
CA LEU A 14 -13.18 -17.49 -4.88
C LEU A 14 -11.72 -17.01 -4.87
N ALA A 15 -10.95 -17.33 -5.91
CA ALA A 15 -9.58 -16.87 -6.05
C ALA A 15 -9.49 -15.33 -6.10
N GLY A 16 -10.35 -14.69 -6.90
CA GLY A 16 -10.44 -13.23 -6.98
C GLY A 16 -10.80 -12.60 -5.64
N GLY A 17 -11.79 -13.17 -4.93
CA GLY A 17 -12.20 -12.70 -3.61
C GLY A 17 -11.08 -12.84 -2.58
N THR A 18 -10.37 -13.97 -2.56
CA THR A 18 -9.21 -14.17 -1.69
C THR A 18 -8.14 -13.12 -1.96
N VAL A 19 -7.74 -12.90 -3.22
CA VAL A 19 -6.70 -11.92 -3.58
C VAL A 19 -7.12 -10.50 -3.21
N PHE A 20 -8.30 -10.04 -3.60
CA PHE A 20 -8.72 -8.66 -3.35
C PHE A 20 -8.97 -8.39 -1.87
N SER A 21 -9.45 -9.38 -1.11
CA SER A 21 -9.65 -9.26 0.34
C SER A 21 -8.35 -8.96 1.11
N GLN A 22 -7.19 -9.18 0.49
CA GLN A 22 -5.89 -8.85 1.07
C GLN A 22 -5.54 -7.35 0.99
N ALA A 23 -6.20 -6.56 0.14
CA ALA A 23 -5.85 -5.14 -0.02
C ALA A 23 -6.01 -4.33 1.29
N PRO A 24 -7.10 -4.49 2.08
CA PRO A 24 -7.20 -3.89 3.40
C PRO A 24 -6.15 -4.38 4.39
N GLU A 25 -5.79 -5.67 4.34
CA GLU A 25 -4.77 -6.26 5.21
C GLU A 25 -3.38 -5.69 4.91
N PHE A 26 -3.04 -5.55 3.62
CA PHE A 26 -1.82 -4.88 3.20
C PHE A 26 -1.76 -3.43 3.69
N ALA A 27 -2.86 -2.68 3.52
CA ALA A 27 -2.96 -1.30 4.01
C ALA A 27 -2.82 -1.22 5.54
N GLN A 28 -3.30 -2.23 6.26
CA GLN A 28 -3.15 -2.33 7.71
C GLN A 28 -1.69 -2.57 8.12
N GLN A 29 -1.00 -3.54 7.52
CA GLN A 29 0.41 -3.82 7.81
C GLN A 29 1.32 -2.65 7.43
N TYR A 30 1.05 -1.99 6.31
CA TYR A 30 1.72 -0.75 5.92
C TYR A 30 1.55 0.34 6.98
N ARG A 31 0.32 0.58 7.45
CA ARG A 31 0.03 1.58 8.50
C ARG A 31 0.76 1.29 9.81
N GLN A 32 0.89 0.01 10.18
CA GLN A 32 1.64 -0.39 11.38
C GLN A 32 3.13 -0.06 11.24
N ARG A 33 3.73 -0.32 10.08
CA ARG A 33 5.13 0.02 9.81
C ARG A 33 5.39 1.53 9.75
N ILE A 34 4.46 2.30 9.19
CA ILE A 34 4.49 3.76 9.29
C ILE A 34 4.52 4.19 10.76
N GLY A 35 3.66 3.62 11.60
CA GLY A 35 3.62 3.93 13.03
C GLY A 35 4.98 3.71 13.70
N GLY A 36 5.59 2.55 13.49
CA GLY A 36 6.93 2.27 14.01
C GLY A 36 8.01 3.22 13.48
N ALA A 37 8.00 3.53 12.18
CA ALA A 37 8.96 4.47 11.60
C ALA A 37 8.79 5.90 12.16
N ILE A 38 7.55 6.34 12.41
CA ILE A 38 7.25 7.62 13.05
C ILE A 38 7.77 7.65 14.47
N ASP A 39 7.56 6.57 15.24
CA ASP A 39 8.00 6.52 16.64
C ASP A 39 9.54 6.58 16.74
N GLU A 40 10.26 5.86 15.88
CA GLU A 40 11.74 5.94 15.80
C GLU A 40 12.23 7.33 15.38
N LEU A 41 11.62 7.92 14.34
CA LEU A 41 12.00 9.26 13.88
C LEU A 41 11.64 10.34 14.91
N ARG A 42 10.55 10.18 15.67
CA ARG A 42 10.14 11.11 16.73
C ARG A 42 11.26 11.27 17.75
N VAL A 43 11.87 10.16 18.21
CA VAL A 43 12.96 10.21 19.18
C VAL A 43 14.13 11.07 18.68
N ILE A 44 14.55 10.86 17.42
CA ILE A 44 15.65 11.63 16.80
C ILE A 44 15.29 13.12 16.68
N VAL A 45 14.07 13.42 16.25
CA VAL A 45 13.60 14.79 16.05
C VAL A 45 13.43 15.52 17.38
N GLU A 46 12.92 14.86 18.41
CA GLU A 46 12.74 15.43 19.75
C GLU A 46 14.08 15.70 20.43
N ASP A 47 15.04 14.78 20.34
CA ASP A 47 16.41 14.97 20.84
C ASP A 47 17.09 16.17 20.16
N PHE A 48 16.99 16.29 18.84
CA PHE A 48 17.50 17.46 18.12
C PHE A 48 16.86 18.77 18.59
N ASN A 49 15.54 18.80 18.82
CA ASN A 49 14.87 20.01 19.29
C ASN A 49 15.26 20.34 20.73
N ALA A 50 15.47 19.34 21.59
CA ALA A 50 15.93 19.54 22.96
C ALA A 50 17.33 20.16 22.97
N GLN A 51 18.26 19.62 22.17
CA GLN A 51 19.61 20.18 22.01
C GLN A 51 19.57 21.61 21.45
N ALA A 52 18.72 21.88 20.45
CA ALA A 52 18.53 23.23 19.94
C ALA A 52 18.05 24.19 21.05
N ALA A 53 17.06 23.76 21.85
CA ALA A 53 16.50 24.56 22.93
C ALA A 53 17.49 24.84 24.07
N GLU A 54 18.39 23.89 24.39
CA GLU A 54 19.50 24.10 25.33
C GLU A 54 20.44 25.22 24.89
N HIS A 55 20.55 25.44 23.58
CA HIS A 55 21.30 26.54 22.98
C HIS A 55 20.43 27.76 22.62
N HIS A 56 19.19 27.84 23.13
CA HIS A 56 18.23 28.91 22.83
C HIS A 56 17.89 29.07 21.34
N LEU A 57 18.01 27.99 20.57
CA LEU A 57 17.65 27.93 19.16
C LEU A 57 16.32 27.19 18.98
N ASP A 58 15.51 27.63 18.05
CA ASP A 58 14.47 26.79 17.48
C ASP A 58 15.07 25.80 16.46
N ARG A 59 14.25 24.85 16.01
CA ARG A 59 14.64 23.82 15.04
C ARG A 59 15.24 24.42 13.76
N GLN A 60 14.62 25.47 13.22
CA GLN A 60 15.05 26.06 11.96
C GLN A 60 16.36 26.83 12.13
N GLN A 61 16.51 27.54 13.25
CA GLN A 61 17.74 28.23 13.61
C GLN A 61 18.90 27.23 13.79
N ALA A 62 18.68 26.11 14.48
CA ALA A 62 19.68 25.06 14.62
C ALA A 62 20.09 24.45 13.27
N LEU A 63 19.13 24.14 12.39
CA LEU A 63 19.42 23.64 11.03
C LEU A 63 20.16 24.67 10.17
N ASN A 64 19.86 25.96 10.34
CA ASN A 64 20.56 27.04 9.65
C ASN A 64 22.00 27.20 10.17
N ALA A 65 22.25 27.01 11.47
CA ALA A 65 23.59 27.04 12.04
C ALA A 65 24.48 25.94 11.42
N TYR A 66 23.96 24.71 11.27
CA TYR A 66 24.68 23.65 10.54
C TYR A 66 24.92 24.01 9.08
N ALA A 67 23.92 24.57 8.38
CA ALA A 67 24.05 24.93 6.97
C ALA A 67 25.06 26.06 6.70
N GLN A 68 25.34 26.90 7.70
CA GLN A 68 26.32 27.99 7.61
C GLN A 68 27.72 27.57 8.07
N SER A 69 27.88 26.35 8.59
CA SER A 69 29.17 25.83 8.99
C SER A 69 30.12 25.72 7.80
N SER A 70 31.37 26.16 7.97
CA SER A 70 32.45 25.95 6.99
C SER A 70 33.06 24.54 7.07
N ASP A 71 32.71 23.77 8.10
CA ASP A 71 33.10 22.37 8.24
C ASP A 71 32.10 21.47 7.49
N ASP A 72 32.61 20.73 6.50
CA ASP A 72 31.81 19.87 5.61
C ASP A 72 31.02 18.80 6.38
N PHE A 73 31.60 18.22 7.44
CA PHE A 73 30.93 17.19 8.24
C PHE A 73 29.73 17.78 9.00
N LEU A 74 29.88 18.97 9.59
CA LEU A 74 28.77 19.65 10.26
C LEU A 74 27.68 20.08 9.26
N HIS A 75 28.08 20.60 8.09
CA HIS A 75 27.13 20.92 7.02
C HIS A 75 26.32 19.69 6.60
N ASP A 76 26.98 18.58 6.31
CA ASP A 76 26.36 17.32 5.89
C ASP A 76 25.46 16.73 6.98
N ARG A 77 25.85 16.88 8.25
CA ARG A 77 24.99 16.50 9.38
C ARG A 77 23.69 17.30 9.40
N GLY A 78 23.73 18.60 9.12
CA GLY A 78 22.55 19.45 8.98
C GLY A 78 21.64 19.05 7.82
N VAL A 79 22.22 18.67 6.67
CA VAL A 79 21.46 18.16 5.51
C VAL A 79 20.77 16.84 5.87
N SER A 80 21.48 15.90 6.50
CA SER A 80 20.94 14.63 6.96
C SER A 80 19.81 14.80 7.99
N MET A 81 19.97 15.71 8.95
CA MET A 81 18.94 15.98 9.96
C MET A 81 17.69 16.59 9.31
N ARG A 82 17.85 17.49 8.34
CA ARG A 82 16.74 18.07 7.59
C ARG A 82 15.96 17.00 6.82
N SER A 83 16.65 16.07 6.15
CA SER A 83 16.02 14.94 5.47
C SER A 83 15.23 14.05 6.45
N THR A 84 15.80 13.78 7.63
CA THR A 84 15.14 13.03 8.71
C THR A 84 13.82 13.72 9.15
N ILE A 85 13.86 15.02 9.40
CA ILE A 85 12.69 15.83 9.79
C ILE A 85 11.63 15.84 8.68
N THR A 86 12.03 16.08 7.43
CA THR A 86 11.08 16.07 6.30
C THR A 86 10.42 14.71 6.12
N ARG A 87 11.18 13.62 6.29
CA ARG A 87 10.61 12.26 6.24
C ARG A 87 9.63 12.03 7.39
N TYR A 88 9.98 12.46 8.61
CA TYR A 88 9.09 12.38 9.78
C TYR A 88 7.74 13.07 9.53
N GLU A 89 7.77 14.31 9.04
CA GLU A 89 6.56 15.09 8.74
C GLU A 89 5.72 14.46 7.62
N THR A 90 6.39 13.91 6.59
CA THR A 90 5.73 13.19 5.50
C THR A 90 5.00 11.96 6.01
N LEU A 91 5.66 11.15 6.84
CA LEU A 91 5.05 9.95 7.43
C LEU A 91 3.89 10.29 8.36
N LEU A 92 4.00 11.36 9.16
CA LEU A 92 2.88 11.86 9.98
C LEU A 92 1.65 12.21 9.12
N SER A 93 1.86 12.92 8.01
CA SER A 93 0.79 13.25 7.08
C SER A 93 0.15 11.99 6.48
N GLN A 94 0.97 11.02 6.05
CA GLN A 94 0.48 9.73 5.54
C GLN A 94 -0.31 8.95 6.60
N GLN A 95 0.17 8.92 7.85
CA GLN A 95 -0.51 8.26 8.97
C GLN A 95 -1.88 8.89 9.23
N LEU A 96 -1.97 10.23 9.16
CA LEU A 96 -3.22 10.96 9.32
C LEU A 96 -4.20 10.63 8.19
N HIS A 97 -3.76 10.64 6.93
CA HIS A 97 -4.61 10.27 5.79
C HIS A 97 -5.12 8.83 5.89
N LEU A 98 -4.28 7.88 6.29
CA LEU A 98 -4.69 6.48 6.52
C LEU A 98 -5.55 6.30 7.77
N GLY A 99 -5.42 7.19 8.75
CA GLY A 99 -6.20 7.21 9.99
C GLY A 99 -7.63 7.69 9.77
N THR A 100 -7.80 8.75 8.98
CA THR A 100 -9.10 9.39 8.72
C THR A 100 -9.88 8.77 7.57
N ALA A 101 -9.21 8.04 6.67
CA ALA A 101 -9.87 7.38 5.55
C ALA A 101 -10.82 6.25 5.99
N ALA A 102 -11.96 6.14 5.29
CA ALA A 102 -12.89 5.02 5.47
C ALA A 102 -12.15 3.67 5.27
N PRO A 103 -12.47 2.62 6.05
CA PRO A 103 -11.75 1.34 6.00
C PRO A 103 -11.61 0.75 4.58
N VAL A 104 -12.65 0.85 3.77
CA VAL A 104 -12.67 0.35 2.38
C VAL A 104 -11.77 1.19 1.46
N ALA A 105 -11.54 2.46 1.78
CA ALA A 105 -10.79 3.41 0.95
C ALA A 105 -9.28 3.41 1.23
N LYS A 106 -8.83 2.85 2.36
CA LYS A 106 -7.41 2.84 2.76
C LYS A 106 -6.45 2.29 1.70
N PRO A 107 -6.78 1.23 0.95
CA PRO A 107 -5.91 0.77 -0.14
C PRO A 107 -5.66 1.83 -1.21
N PHE A 108 -6.64 2.68 -1.54
CA PHE A 108 -6.46 3.76 -2.51
C PHE A 108 -5.63 4.92 -1.97
N VAL A 109 -5.80 5.25 -0.68
CA VAL A 109 -4.99 6.26 0.00
C VAL A 109 -3.52 5.85 0.00
N LEU A 110 -3.25 4.58 0.27
CA LEU A 110 -1.91 4.01 0.22
C LEU A 110 -1.31 4.15 -1.20
N LEU A 111 -2.05 3.79 -2.24
CA LEU A 111 -1.57 3.85 -3.63
C LEU A 111 -1.30 5.29 -4.13
N GLY A 112 -1.88 6.30 -3.50
CA GLY A 112 -1.74 7.70 -3.93
C GLY A 112 -0.38 8.32 -3.60
N ASN A 113 0.15 8.08 -2.40
CA ASN A 113 1.39 8.68 -1.91
C ASN A 113 2.03 7.80 -0.82
N ALA A 114 2.48 6.58 -1.17
CA ALA A 114 3.21 5.73 -0.23
C ALA A 114 4.68 6.17 -0.09
N ASP A 115 5.26 6.00 1.10
CA ASP A 115 6.72 6.01 1.30
C ASP A 115 7.29 4.72 0.68
N ASP A 116 8.19 4.87 -0.29
CA ASP A 116 8.72 3.76 -1.08
C ASP A 116 9.41 2.69 -0.23
N VAL A 117 10.15 3.11 0.80
CA VAL A 117 10.89 2.20 1.67
C VAL A 117 9.93 1.41 2.54
N VAL A 118 8.95 2.08 3.17
CA VAL A 118 7.92 1.40 3.96
C VAL A 118 7.09 0.47 3.08
N PHE A 119 6.73 0.89 1.87
CA PHE A 119 5.97 0.07 0.93
C PHE A 119 6.74 -1.18 0.51
N ALA A 120 7.99 -1.02 0.07
CA ALA A 120 8.84 -2.14 -0.34
C ALA A 120 9.06 -3.13 0.80
N ASN A 121 9.30 -2.62 2.02
CA ASN A 121 9.43 -3.47 3.21
C ASN A 121 8.12 -4.17 3.56
N THR A 122 6.98 -3.47 3.47
CA THR A 122 5.65 -4.06 3.67
C THR A 122 5.40 -5.19 2.68
N TRP A 123 5.70 -4.97 1.41
CA TRP A 123 5.57 -5.98 0.36
C TRP A 123 6.46 -7.20 0.61
N ARG A 124 7.71 -6.97 0.99
CA ARG A 124 8.69 -8.04 1.23
C ARG A 124 8.31 -8.95 2.39
N ASP A 125 7.82 -8.40 3.51
CA ASP A 125 7.41 -9.21 4.66
C ASP A 125 5.88 -9.25 4.82
N PHE A 126 5.14 -9.09 3.72
CA PHE A 126 3.69 -9.19 3.70
C PHE A 126 3.27 -10.62 4.02
N VAL A 127 2.41 -10.77 5.03
CA VAL A 127 1.81 -12.06 5.37
C VAL A 127 0.30 -11.95 5.11
N PRO A 128 -0.24 -12.70 4.14
CA PRO A 128 -1.68 -12.74 3.90
C PRO A 128 -2.45 -13.19 5.16
N GLY A 129 -3.61 -12.58 5.37
CA GLY A 129 -4.48 -12.87 6.50
C GLY A 129 -5.85 -13.37 6.06
N VAL A 130 -6.62 -13.92 7.01
CA VAL A 130 -8.07 -14.11 6.84
C VAL A 130 -8.74 -12.81 7.30
N PRO A 131 -9.19 -11.95 6.37
CA PRO A 131 -9.59 -10.60 6.71
C PRO A 131 -11.02 -10.61 7.24
N VAL A 132 -11.16 -10.78 8.55
CA VAL A 132 -12.45 -10.73 9.27
C VAL A 132 -12.87 -9.29 9.56
N SER A 133 -12.87 -8.45 8.52
CA SER A 133 -13.24 -7.03 8.60
C SER A 133 -14.27 -6.65 7.54
N PHE A 134 -15.06 -5.61 7.81
CA PHE A 134 -16.03 -5.08 6.83
C PHE A 134 -15.36 -4.70 5.51
N ALA A 135 -14.18 -4.07 5.58
CA ALA A 135 -13.41 -3.74 4.37
C ALA A 135 -12.96 -5.01 3.62
N GLY A 136 -12.47 -6.02 4.34
CA GLY A 136 -12.10 -7.32 3.77
C GLY A 136 -13.26 -8.00 3.05
N LEU A 137 -14.46 -7.95 3.63
CA LEU A 137 -15.68 -8.48 3.01
C LEU A 137 -16.05 -7.73 1.73
N VAL A 138 -16.02 -6.39 1.75
CA VAL A 138 -16.34 -5.57 0.56
C VAL A 138 -15.35 -5.84 -0.56
N TRP A 139 -14.05 -5.82 -0.26
CA TRP A 139 -13.01 -6.13 -1.24
C TRP A 139 -13.07 -7.58 -1.73
N GLY A 140 -13.38 -8.53 -0.84
CA GLY A 140 -13.61 -9.92 -1.21
C GLY A 140 -14.81 -10.09 -2.15
N ALA A 141 -15.91 -9.38 -1.91
CA ALA A 141 -17.08 -9.39 -2.80
C ALA A 141 -16.73 -8.80 -4.18
N ILE A 142 -16.01 -7.67 -4.22
CA ILE A 142 -15.53 -7.06 -5.47
C ILE A 142 -14.65 -8.04 -6.24
N GLY A 143 -13.67 -8.66 -5.57
CA GLY A 143 -12.79 -9.65 -6.17
C GLY A 143 -13.54 -10.88 -6.67
N PHE A 144 -14.54 -11.34 -5.92
CA PHE A 144 -15.36 -12.47 -6.32
C PHE A 144 -16.17 -12.19 -7.58
N VAL A 145 -16.87 -11.06 -7.62
CA VAL A 145 -17.63 -10.65 -8.80
C VAL A 145 -16.68 -10.45 -9.99
N GLY A 146 -15.55 -9.79 -9.79
CA GLY A 146 -14.52 -9.58 -10.81
C GLY A 146 -14.00 -10.89 -11.40
N GLY A 147 -13.53 -11.81 -10.54
CA GLY A 147 -13.02 -13.12 -10.97
C GLY A 147 -14.06 -13.96 -11.67
N TRP A 148 -15.31 -13.96 -11.16
CA TRP A 148 -16.43 -14.64 -11.79
C TRP A 148 -16.73 -14.10 -13.19
N MET A 149 -16.81 -12.76 -13.34
CA MET A 149 -17.07 -12.12 -14.63
C MET A 149 -15.99 -12.41 -15.65
N VAL A 150 -14.72 -12.31 -15.27
CA VAL A 150 -13.57 -12.63 -16.15
C VAL A 150 -13.68 -14.06 -16.66
N ALA A 151 -13.90 -15.03 -15.75
CA ALA A 151 -14.05 -16.43 -16.13
C ALA A 151 -15.27 -16.68 -17.03
N ALA A 152 -16.40 -16.00 -16.75
CA ALA A 152 -17.60 -16.11 -17.57
C ALA A 152 -17.37 -15.58 -18.99
N LEU A 153 -16.73 -14.42 -19.14
CA LEU A 153 -16.40 -13.82 -20.43
C LEU A 153 -15.44 -14.69 -21.26
N LEU A 154 -14.38 -15.20 -20.62
CA LEU A 154 -13.44 -16.13 -21.25
C LEU A 154 -14.15 -17.43 -21.70
N GLY A 155 -15.05 -17.95 -20.86
CA GLY A 155 -15.87 -19.12 -21.20
C GLY A 155 -16.80 -18.88 -22.39
N LEU A 156 -17.38 -17.68 -22.52
CA LEU A 156 -18.19 -17.30 -23.68
C LEU A 156 -17.33 -17.18 -24.95
N GLY A 157 -16.15 -16.57 -24.86
CA GLY A 157 -15.20 -16.47 -25.97
C GLY A 157 -14.74 -17.84 -26.50
N ALA A 158 -14.34 -18.73 -25.59
CA ALA A 158 -13.91 -20.08 -25.93
C ALA A 158 -15.00 -20.89 -26.64
N ARG A 159 -16.27 -20.79 -26.18
CA ARG A 159 -17.40 -21.47 -26.84
C ARG A 159 -17.64 -20.96 -28.26
N ARG A 160 -17.53 -19.63 -28.48
CA ARG A 160 -17.66 -19.04 -29.82
C ARG A 160 -16.55 -19.50 -30.76
N ALA A 161 -15.31 -19.59 -30.29
CA ALA A 161 -14.17 -20.08 -31.07
C ALA A 161 -14.29 -21.57 -31.44
N VAL A 162 -14.77 -22.41 -30.52
CA VAL A 162 -15.00 -23.84 -30.81
C VAL A 162 -16.15 -24.04 -31.80
N ARG A 163 -17.23 -23.26 -31.68
CA ARG A 163 -18.37 -23.33 -32.61
C ARG A 163 -17.98 -22.92 -34.03
N THR A 164 -17.23 -21.83 -34.19
CA THR A 164 -16.76 -21.35 -35.51
C THR A 164 -15.79 -22.33 -36.18
N ARG A 165 -14.87 -22.94 -35.41
CA ARG A 165 -13.98 -24.01 -35.91
C ARG A 165 -14.72 -25.28 -36.36
N ARG A 166 -15.79 -25.68 -35.65
CA ARG A 166 -16.62 -26.83 -36.06
C ARG A 166 -17.36 -26.58 -37.36
N VAL A 167 -17.91 -25.38 -37.55
CA VAL A 167 -18.59 -25.01 -38.81
C VAL A 167 -17.63 -25.04 -40.00
N HIS A 168 -16.42 -24.49 -39.86
CA HIS A 168 -15.42 -24.53 -40.93
C HIS A 168 -14.94 -25.95 -41.29
N ARG A 169 -14.96 -26.88 -40.33
CA ARG A 169 -14.54 -28.28 -40.55
C ARG A 169 -15.63 -29.15 -41.19
N GLN A 170 -16.89 -28.70 -41.20
CA GLN A 170 -18.01 -29.40 -41.87
C GLN A 170 -18.22 -28.95 -43.33
N VAL A 171 -17.57 -27.86 -43.74
CA VAL A 171 -17.67 -27.29 -45.11
C VAL A 171 -16.50 -27.72 -46.00
N ARG A 172 -15.50 -28.43 -45.44
CA ARG A 172 -14.45 -29.15 -46.17
C ARG A 172 -14.76 -30.63 -46.20
#